data_AF-A0A9D9NEF0-F1
#
_entry.id   AF-A0A9D9NEF0-F1
#
_cell.length_a   1.000
_cell.length_b   1.000
_cell.length_c   1.000
_cell.angle_alpha   90.00
_cell.angle_beta   90.00
_cell.angle_gamma   90.00
#
_symmetry.space_group_name_H-M   'P 1'
#
loop_
_entity.id
_entity.type
_entity.pdbx_description
1 polymer ?
#
loop_
_entity_poly.entity_id
_entity_poly.type
_entity_poly.pdbx_seq_one_letter_code
_entity_poly.pdbx_strand_id
1 'polypeptide(L)'
;MDFNITDFRIYLFNSSTGLLETMFGMDSNGTDVGPVSSLLPAADGSVTISTEEALSGRKDMVVLANLEIFGTSGSQGGTDRPEWLTYPEVTLGVTPISDFKAAVCTIPGGVSTLFPDDAATVPMSSIRQVTLQPDTENILEISLERLISRVSLALGENLNDMSPYGYIEKTPSYKALSVANEFYLLPRTGTDGIWTTPLYSLPDHTGKYSDAPDYNDSQPYRTYTSYVTENRVAVNTPENTTGLLVKAAFRPIVLYDGNGQNPWRWDESSRSYFDLDGNRHSLPDESVDGQTYRTYWRLWRKDASEASVNYYYEDPALKADPFFDTELWESVPYRNFECWYRIFLEDQSQTPATSVQRNRWFDVKITSCSGAGYPTEDGAIDSPSVPDPDSNIEIGITFKVRDWEDNDIPVEL
;
A
#
# COMPACT_ATOMS: atom_id res chain seq x y z
N MET A 1 -5.89 7.64 19.33
CA MET A 1 -6.66 6.41 19.04
C MET A 1 -6.10 5.40 20.02
N ASP A 2 -6.91 4.77 20.86
CA ASP A 2 -6.38 3.92 21.93
C ASP A 2 -5.88 2.59 21.34
N PHE A 3 -4.65 2.17 21.67
CA PHE A 3 -4.15 0.82 21.36
C PHE A 3 -5.12 -0.22 21.91
N ASN A 4 -5.81 -0.94 21.04
CA ASN A 4 -6.66 -2.06 21.45
C ASN A 4 -5.88 -3.36 21.28
N ILE A 5 -5.18 -3.78 22.33
CA ILE A 5 -4.58 -5.12 22.40
C ILE A 5 -5.68 -6.09 22.80
N THR A 6 -6.20 -6.83 21.83
CA THR A 6 -7.26 -7.82 22.05
C THR A 6 -6.70 -9.16 22.48
N ASP A 7 -5.53 -9.54 21.98
CA ASP A 7 -4.79 -10.75 22.35
C ASP A 7 -3.29 -10.46 22.40
N PHE A 8 -2.56 -11.19 23.22
CA PHE A 8 -1.10 -11.12 23.23
C PHE A 8 -0.44 -12.41 23.68
N ARG A 9 0.82 -12.60 23.28
CA ARG A 9 1.68 -13.72 23.66
C ARG A 9 3.08 -13.22 23.97
N ILE A 10 3.66 -13.69 25.06
CA ILE A 10 5.02 -13.39 25.51
C ILE A 10 5.79 -14.70 25.58
N TYR A 11 6.92 -14.77 24.89
CA TYR A 11 7.81 -15.94 24.86
C TYR A 11 9.15 -15.54 25.48
N LEU A 12 9.64 -16.35 26.43
CA LEU A 12 10.95 -16.14 27.05
C LEU A 12 11.91 -17.25 26.64
N PHE A 13 12.95 -16.87 25.93
CA PHE A 13 14.04 -17.76 25.52
C PHE A 13 15.24 -17.56 26.43
N ASN A 14 15.91 -18.65 26.78
CA ASN A 14 17.19 -18.57 27.46
C ASN A 14 18.24 -17.95 26.52
N SER A 15 18.86 -16.82 26.86
CA SER A 15 19.82 -16.19 25.94
C SER A 15 21.12 -16.96 25.73
N SER A 16 21.41 -17.97 26.55
CA SER A 16 22.61 -18.80 26.40
C SER A 16 22.38 -20.00 25.48
N THR A 17 21.20 -20.63 25.57
CA THR A 17 20.86 -21.80 24.74
C THR A 17 20.04 -21.43 23.50
N GLY A 18 19.38 -20.26 23.51
CA GLY A 18 18.43 -19.83 22.50
C GLY A 18 17.11 -20.59 22.51
N LEU A 19 16.87 -21.46 23.50
CA LEU A 19 15.68 -22.31 23.58
C LEU A 19 14.58 -21.66 24.41
N LEU A 20 13.33 -21.89 24.02
CA LEU A 20 12.15 -21.41 24.75
C LEU A 20 12.07 -22.05 26.13
N GLU A 21 11.97 -21.24 27.18
CA GLU A 21 11.80 -21.71 28.55
C GLU A 21 10.35 -21.66 29.01
N THR A 22 9.64 -20.59 28.67
CA THR A 22 8.23 -20.40 29.04
C THR A 22 7.51 -19.50 28.06
N MET A 23 6.18 -19.53 28.11
CA MET A 23 5.32 -18.60 27.40
C MET A 23 4.13 -18.18 28.27
N PHE A 24 3.63 -16.99 28.02
CA PHE A 24 2.45 -16.39 28.65
C PHE A 24 1.58 -15.82 27.54
N GLY A 25 0.29 -15.67 27.77
CA GLY A 25 -0.55 -14.96 26.82
C GLY A 25 -2.00 -14.93 27.22
N MET A 26 -2.74 -14.03 26.61
CA MET A 26 -4.17 -13.91 26.75
C MET A 26 -4.81 -13.98 25.37
N ASP A 27 -5.85 -14.78 25.23
CA ASP A 27 -6.67 -14.84 24.02
C ASP A 27 -7.62 -13.65 23.91
N SER A 28 -8.26 -13.52 22.76
CA SER A 28 -9.26 -12.47 22.49
C SER A 28 -10.48 -12.43 23.42
N ASN A 29 -10.74 -13.50 24.20
CA ASN A 29 -11.82 -13.58 25.18
C ASN A 29 -11.35 -13.22 26.60
N GLY A 30 -10.09 -12.85 26.78
CA GLY A 30 -9.50 -12.61 28.09
C GLY A 30 -9.11 -13.89 28.83
N THR A 31 -9.02 -15.02 28.14
CA THR A 31 -8.64 -16.31 28.73
C THR A 31 -7.12 -16.48 28.68
N ASP A 32 -6.55 -16.96 29.79
CA ASP A 32 -5.13 -17.30 29.85
C ASP A 32 -4.82 -18.48 28.91
N VAL A 33 -3.82 -18.32 28.04
CA VAL A 33 -3.35 -19.36 27.09
C VAL A 33 -1.97 -19.91 27.47
N GLY A 34 -1.48 -19.62 28.69
CA GLY A 34 -0.22 -20.15 29.22
C GLY A 34 -0.37 -21.31 30.22
N PRO A 35 0.74 -21.94 30.63
CA PRO A 35 0.77 -22.94 31.70
C PRO A 35 0.59 -22.34 33.11
N VAL A 36 0.44 -21.02 33.24
CA VAL A 36 0.39 -20.29 34.51
C VAL A 36 -1.04 -19.78 34.74
N SER A 37 -1.46 -19.66 36.00
CA SER A 37 -2.88 -19.63 36.38
C SER A 37 -3.53 -18.25 36.53
N SER A 38 -2.88 -17.15 36.11
CA SER A 38 -3.52 -15.83 36.14
C SER A 38 -2.72 -14.75 35.40
N LEU A 39 -3.13 -14.40 34.19
CA LEU A 39 -2.87 -13.11 33.57
C LEU A 39 -4.11 -12.23 33.72
N LEU A 40 -3.94 -11.03 34.27
CA LEU A 40 -4.97 -10.00 34.30
C LEU A 40 -4.37 -8.74 33.69
N PRO A 41 -4.74 -8.37 32.44
CA PRO A 41 -4.40 -7.04 31.94
C PRO A 41 -5.10 -5.99 32.80
N ALA A 42 -4.37 -4.97 33.20
CA ALA A 42 -4.94 -3.80 33.84
C ALA A 42 -5.49 -2.83 32.79
N ALA A 43 -6.38 -1.93 33.23
CA ALA A 43 -7.01 -0.94 32.35
C ALA A 43 -6.00 0.07 31.73
N ASP A 44 -4.78 0.13 32.26
CA ASP A 44 -3.68 0.94 31.75
C ASP A 44 -2.81 0.20 30.71
N GLY A 45 -3.22 -1.00 30.30
CA GLY A 45 -2.48 -1.84 29.35
C GLY A 45 -1.31 -2.61 29.96
N SER A 46 -1.05 -2.49 31.27
CA SER A 46 -0.03 -3.29 31.93
C SER A 46 -0.48 -4.74 32.13
N VAL A 47 0.49 -5.67 32.08
CA VAL A 47 0.26 -7.11 32.32
C VAL A 47 1.20 -7.56 33.43
N THR A 48 0.63 -8.08 34.51
CA THR A 48 1.41 -8.65 35.62
C THR A 48 1.55 -10.15 35.43
N ILE A 49 2.79 -10.63 35.41
CA ILE A 49 3.13 -12.04 35.28
C ILE A 49 3.78 -12.51 36.58
N SER A 50 3.16 -13.47 37.26
CA SER A 50 3.79 -14.14 38.40
C SER A 50 4.62 -15.31 37.89
N THR A 51 5.95 -15.22 38.04
CA THR A 51 6.88 -16.28 37.64
C THR A 51 7.36 -17.06 38.86
N GLU A 52 7.54 -18.38 38.72
CA GLU A 52 8.34 -19.14 39.69
C GLU A 52 9.82 -18.66 39.65
N GLU A 53 10.58 -18.86 40.74
CA GLU A 53 11.99 -18.45 40.90
C GLU A 53 12.92 -18.90 39.74
N ALA A 54 12.52 -19.93 38.99
CA ALA A 54 13.28 -20.58 37.93
C ALA A 54 13.51 -19.73 36.64
N LEU A 55 12.91 -18.54 36.51
CA LEU A 55 12.98 -17.71 35.29
C LEU A 55 14.00 -16.55 35.36
N SER A 56 14.84 -16.48 36.39
CA SER A 56 15.88 -15.44 36.49
C SER A 56 16.98 -15.57 35.43
N GLY A 57 17.71 -14.47 35.19
CA GLY A 57 18.83 -14.38 34.26
C GLY A 57 18.53 -13.65 32.95
N ARG A 58 19.47 -13.72 32.00
CA ARG A 58 19.39 -13.07 30.69
C ARG A 58 18.46 -13.86 29.76
N LYS A 59 17.42 -13.22 29.26
CA LYS A 59 16.42 -13.79 28.36
C LYS A 59 16.29 -12.98 27.08
N ASP A 60 15.98 -13.65 25.98
CA ASP A 60 15.43 -12.98 24.80
C ASP A 60 13.91 -13.11 24.88
N MET A 61 13.22 -11.98 24.95
CA MET A 61 11.78 -11.87 25.09
C MET A 61 11.18 -11.52 23.73
N VAL A 62 10.22 -12.30 23.27
CA VAL A 62 9.40 -12.00 22.10
C VAL A 62 7.98 -11.72 22.57
N VAL A 63 7.41 -10.59 22.15
CA VAL A 63 6.02 -10.23 22.44
C VAL A 63 5.28 -10.10 21.13
N LEU A 64 4.12 -10.75 21.01
CA LEU A 64 3.24 -10.70 19.87
C LEU A 64 1.87 -10.21 20.35
N ALA A 65 1.18 -9.40 19.56
CA ALA A 65 -0.16 -8.91 19.88
C ALA A 65 -1.07 -8.92 18.65
N ASN A 66 -2.37 -9.06 18.88
CA ASN A 66 -3.42 -9.01 17.87
C ASN A 66 -3.22 -10.01 16.72
N LEU A 67 -2.82 -11.24 17.03
CA LEU A 67 -2.60 -12.28 16.02
C LEU A 67 -3.84 -13.15 15.78
N GLU A 68 -4.77 -13.23 16.75
CA GLU A 68 -5.91 -14.17 16.67
C GLU A 68 -7.07 -13.65 15.82
N ILE A 69 -7.19 -12.33 15.66
CA ILE A 69 -8.32 -11.68 14.97
C ILE A 69 -8.46 -12.09 13.51
N PHE A 70 -7.39 -12.57 12.91
CA PHE A 70 -7.36 -12.92 11.50
C PHE A 70 -7.52 -14.44 11.26
N GLY A 71 -7.75 -15.23 12.31
CA GLY A 71 -8.10 -16.64 12.23
C GLY A 71 -9.61 -16.82 12.15
N THR A 72 -10.13 -17.03 10.94
CA THR A 72 -11.47 -17.54 10.58
C THR A 72 -12.61 -17.36 11.59
N SER A 73 -13.57 -16.54 11.20
CA SER A 73 -14.96 -16.66 11.64
C SER A 73 -15.45 -18.12 11.57
N GLY A 74 -15.61 -18.81 12.71
CA GLY A 74 -16.54 -19.94 12.76
C GLY A 74 -16.27 -21.17 13.64
N SER A 75 -15.13 -21.35 14.30
CA SER A 75 -14.95 -22.46 15.25
C SER A 75 -14.82 -21.96 16.68
N GLN A 76 -15.91 -22.05 17.44
CA GLN A 76 -15.86 -21.94 18.89
C GLN A 76 -14.98 -23.06 19.44
N GLY A 77 -13.82 -22.68 20.00
CA GLY A 77 -12.96 -23.56 20.78
C GLY A 77 -12.04 -24.42 19.93
N GLY A 78 -10.91 -23.87 19.50
CA GLY A 78 -9.84 -24.64 18.89
C GLY A 78 -8.56 -23.83 18.81
N THR A 79 -7.43 -24.48 19.08
CA THR A 79 -6.05 -24.01 18.89
C THR A 79 -5.69 -23.70 17.43
N ASP A 80 -6.69 -23.46 16.58
CA ASP A 80 -6.54 -23.39 15.14
C ASP A 80 -5.88 -22.06 14.80
N ARG A 81 -4.64 -22.17 14.33
CA ARG A 81 -3.84 -21.03 13.89
C ARG A 81 -4.53 -20.41 12.69
N PRO A 82 -4.46 -19.08 12.56
CA PRO A 82 -4.88 -18.45 11.32
C PRO A 82 -4.09 -19.04 10.14
N GLU A 83 -4.78 -19.42 9.05
CA GLU A 83 -4.14 -20.03 7.87
C GLU A 83 -3.05 -19.14 7.24
N TRP A 84 -3.11 -17.83 7.49
CA TRP A 84 -2.14 -16.84 6.99
C TRP A 84 -0.87 -16.73 7.85
N LEU A 85 -0.85 -17.32 9.04
CA LEU A 85 0.26 -17.19 9.97
C LEU A 85 0.96 -18.53 10.18
N THR A 86 2.03 -18.78 9.42
CA THR A 86 2.89 -19.94 9.62
C THR A 86 4.04 -19.58 10.58
N TYR A 87 3.86 -19.89 11.85
CA TYR A 87 4.96 -19.90 12.83
C TYR A 87 5.12 -21.30 13.45
N PRO A 88 6.28 -21.60 14.04
CA PRO A 88 6.64 -22.94 14.47
C PRO A 88 5.65 -23.51 15.48
N GLU A 89 5.46 -24.84 15.48
CA GLU A 89 4.91 -25.48 16.67
C GLU A 89 5.81 -25.22 17.87
N VAL A 90 5.22 -24.65 18.92
CA VAL A 90 5.94 -24.20 20.09
C VAL A 90 6.02 -25.34 21.10
N THR A 91 7.23 -25.76 21.44
CA THR A 91 7.53 -26.79 22.44
C THR A 91 8.58 -26.27 23.41
N LEU A 92 8.26 -26.23 24.70
CA LEU A 92 9.17 -25.78 25.76
C LEU A 92 10.45 -26.64 25.78
N GLY A 93 11.60 -25.98 25.93
CA GLY A 93 12.92 -26.60 25.92
C GLY A 93 13.39 -27.12 24.56
N VAL A 94 12.60 -26.96 23.49
CA VAL A 94 12.90 -27.49 22.16
C VAL A 94 12.92 -26.39 21.11
N THR A 95 11.91 -25.50 21.09
CA THR A 95 11.81 -24.47 20.04
C THR A 95 12.89 -23.40 20.21
N PRO A 96 13.79 -23.22 19.23
CA PRO A 96 14.80 -22.18 19.27
C PRO A 96 14.24 -20.83 18.81
N ILE A 97 14.82 -19.74 19.32
CA ILE A 97 14.47 -18.37 18.92
C ILE A 97 14.74 -18.09 17.43
N SER A 98 15.66 -18.84 16.81
CA SER A 98 15.92 -18.75 15.38
C SER A 98 14.67 -19.02 14.55
N ASP A 99 13.78 -19.89 15.03
CA ASP A 99 12.58 -20.26 14.29
C ASP A 99 11.56 -19.12 14.31
N PHE A 100 11.48 -18.36 15.40
CA PHE A 100 10.68 -17.12 15.46
C PHE A 100 11.27 -16.02 14.57
N LYS A 101 12.59 -15.86 14.57
CA LYS A 101 13.29 -14.88 13.72
C LYS A 101 13.18 -15.23 12.22
N ALA A 102 12.98 -16.50 11.89
CA ALA A 102 12.79 -16.98 10.53
C ALA A 102 11.31 -17.08 10.11
N ALA A 103 10.36 -16.87 11.04
CA ALA A 103 8.94 -17.01 10.77
C ALA A 103 8.47 -15.98 9.73
N VAL A 104 7.87 -16.49 8.66
CA VAL A 104 7.28 -15.70 7.58
C VAL A 104 5.76 -15.79 7.71
N CYS A 105 5.12 -14.63 7.78
CA CYS A 105 3.68 -14.48 7.68
C CYS A 105 3.31 -14.38 6.21
N THR A 106 2.23 -15.06 5.78
CA THR A 106 1.77 -15.05 4.39
C THR A 106 0.30 -14.68 4.35
N ILE A 107 -0.10 -13.59 3.69
CA ILE A 107 -1.50 -13.19 3.61
C ILE A 107 -2.17 -13.83 2.37
N PRO A 108 -3.07 -14.81 2.54
CA PRO A 108 -3.80 -15.42 1.44
C PRO A 108 -4.73 -14.37 0.82
N GLY A 109 -4.61 -14.16 -0.49
CA GLY A 109 -5.47 -13.22 -1.21
C GLY A 109 -5.18 -11.73 -0.98
N GLY A 110 -4.08 -11.39 -0.31
CA GLY A 110 -3.61 -10.01 -0.16
C GLY A 110 -4.13 -9.26 1.08
N VAL A 111 -3.40 -8.19 1.44
CA VAL A 111 -3.53 -7.40 2.69
C VAL A 111 -4.93 -6.84 2.89
N SER A 112 -5.59 -6.44 1.82
CA SER A 112 -6.90 -5.78 1.82
C SER A 112 -8.08 -6.63 2.28
N THR A 113 -7.92 -7.96 2.32
CA THR A 113 -8.97 -8.85 2.84
C THR A 113 -8.96 -8.95 4.37
N LEU A 114 -7.84 -8.57 5.00
CA LEU A 114 -7.61 -8.81 6.42
C LEU A 114 -7.90 -7.59 7.30
N PHE A 115 -7.59 -6.37 6.85
CA PHE A 115 -7.65 -5.18 7.68
C PHE A 115 -8.85 -4.29 7.30
N PRO A 116 -10.03 -4.43 7.92
CA PRO A 116 -11.10 -3.44 7.75
C PRO A 116 -10.63 -2.06 8.22
N ASP A 117 -11.35 -1.01 7.86
CA ASP A 117 -11.04 0.41 8.17
C ASP A 117 -10.79 0.70 9.68
N ASP A 118 -11.06 -0.25 10.57
CA ASP A 118 -10.79 -0.16 12.00
C ASP A 118 -9.34 -0.56 12.32
N ALA A 119 -8.48 0.45 12.49
CA ALA A 119 -7.08 0.29 12.89
C ALA A 119 -6.88 -0.33 14.29
N ALA A 120 -7.96 -0.62 15.03
CA ALA A 120 -7.89 -1.10 16.40
C ALA A 120 -7.16 -2.44 16.56
N THR A 121 -7.09 -3.28 15.52
CA THR A 121 -6.73 -4.70 15.67
C THR A 121 -5.55 -5.15 14.81
N VAL A 122 -4.61 -4.25 14.54
CA VAL A 122 -3.42 -4.54 13.71
C VAL A 122 -2.43 -5.45 14.47
N PRO A 123 -1.87 -6.50 13.84
CA PRO A 123 -0.91 -7.39 14.47
C PRO A 123 0.40 -6.65 14.73
N MET A 124 1.01 -6.96 15.88
CA MET A 124 2.22 -6.28 16.33
C MET A 124 3.23 -7.28 16.88
N SER A 125 4.50 -6.92 16.86
CA SER A 125 5.53 -7.70 17.52
C SER A 125 6.63 -6.85 18.13
N SER A 126 7.37 -7.47 19.04
CA SER A 126 8.59 -6.95 19.63
C SER A 126 9.54 -8.09 19.94
N ILE A 127 10.84 -7.82 19.84
CA ILE A 127 11.89 -8.71 20.30
C ILE A 127 12.95 -7.89 21.03
N ARG A 128 13.28 -8.27 22.26
CA ARG A 128 14.33 -7.61 23.03
C ARG A 128 14.98 -8.54 24.02
N GLN A 129 16.19 -8.20 24.40
CA GLN A 129 16.87 -8.89 25.47
C GLN A 129 16.56 -8.23 26.82
N VAL A 130 16.29 -9.06 27.83
CA VAL A 130 15.97 -8.63 29.20
C VAL A 130 16.83 -9.40 30.18
N THR A 131 17.00 -8.85 31.39
CA THR A 131 17.63 -9.56 32.50
C THR A 131 16.65 -9.56 33.66
N LEU A 132 16.18 -10.74 34.04
CA LEU A 132 15.20 -10.92 35.10
C LEU A 132 15.94 -11.21 36.42
N GLN A 133 15.69 -10.39 37.43
CA GLN A 133 16.26 -10.56 38.76
C GLN A 133 15.33 -11.46 39.60
N PRO A 134 15.86 -12.49 40.30
CA PRO A 134 15.05 -13.33 41.18
C PRO A 134 14.51 -12.51 42.36
N ASP A 135 13.38 -12.93 42.92
CA ASP A 135 12.77 -12.38 44.15
C ASP A 135 12.54 -10.86 44.15
N THR A 136 12.43 -10.26 42.97
CA THR A 136 12.18 -8.84 42.80
C THR A 136 11.16 -8.59 41.71
N GLU A 137 10.43 -7.49 41.84
CA GLU A 137 9.54 -7.02 40.80
C GLU A 137 10.36 -6.51 39.61
N ASN A 138 10.14 -7.11 38.43
CA ASN A 138 10.79 -6.71 37.19
C ASN A 138 9.81 -5.90 36.35
N ILE A 139 9.97 -4.57 36.33
CA ILE A 139 9.14 -3.68 35.51
C ILE A 139 9.79 -3.53 34.14
N LEU A 140 9.06 -3.90 33.08
CA LEU A 140 9.56 -3.89 31.71
C LEU A 140 8.61 -3.11 30.80
N GLU A 141 9.09 -2.00 30.25
CA GLU A 141 8.35 -1.25 29.21
C GLU A 141 8.64 -1.86 27.84
N ILE A 142 7.64 -2.47 27.19
CA ILE A 142 7.81 -3.12 25.89
C ILE A 142 7.17 -2.26 24.79
N SER A 143 7.97 -1.79 23.84
CA SER A 143 7.46 -1.16 22.62
C SER A 143 7.08 -2.24 21.61
N LEU A 144 5.83 -2.23 21.16
CA LEU A 144 5.31 -3.07 20.08
C LEU A 144 5.32 -2.28 18.77
N GLU A 145 5.74 -2.91 17.68
CA GLU A 145 5.67 -2.35 16.34
C GLU A 145 4.60 -3.10 15.53
N ARG A 146 3.74 -2.36 14.83
CA ARG A 146 2.80 -2.95 13.87
C ARG A 146 3.57 -3.69 12.78
N LEU A 147 3.07 -4.84 12.35
CA LEU A 147 3.69 -5.64 11.29
C LEU A 147 3.43 -5.10 9.87
N ILE A 148 2.53 -4.13 9.76
CA ILE A 148 2.10 -3.49 8.52
C ILE A 148 2.28 -1.97 8.64
N SER A 149 2.10 -1.29 7.52
CA SER A 149 2.13 0.16 7.41
C SER A 149 0.82 0.70 6.87
N ARG A 150 0.53 1.94 7.27
CA ARG A 150 -0.65 2.68 6.85
C ARG A 150 -0.31 3.54 5.65
N VAL A 151 -1.18 3.54 4.66
CA VAL A 151 -1.11 4.46 3.51
C VAL A 151 -2.39 5.27 3.49
N SER A 152 -2.24 6.58 3.61
CA SER A 152 -3.34 7.53 3.44
C SER A 152 -3.22 8.23 2.11
N LEU A 153 -4.30 8.26 1.34
CA LEU A 153 -4.40 9.06 0.12
C LEU A 153 -5.40 10.18 0.34
N ALA A 154 -4.92 11.42 0.24
CA ALA A 154 -5.74 12.62 0.24
C ALA A 154 -5.76 13.26 -1.14
N LEU A 155 -6.92 13.79 -1.51
CA LEU A 155 -7.12 14.56 -2.73
C LEU A 155 -7.07 16.05 -2.38
N GLY A 156 -6.17 16.80 -3.00
CA GLY A 156 -6.08 18.24 -2.81
C GLY A 156 -7.36 18.95 -3.25
N GLU A 157 -7.72 20.03 -2.55
CA GLU A 157 -8.91 20.84 -2.85
C GLU A 157 -8.89 21.40 -4.28
N ASN A 158 -7.69 21.61 -4.82
CA ASN A 158 -7.45 22.22 -6.13
C ASN A 158 -7.30 21.19 -7.27
N LEU A 159 -7.62 19.90 -7.07
CA LEU A 159 -7.56 18.92 -8.18
C LEU A 159 -8.58 19.21 -9.29
N ASN A 160 -9.64 19.93 -8.94
CA ASN A 160 -10.65 20.40 -9.87
C ASN A 160 -10.34 21.80 -10.41
N ASP A 161 -9.30 22.48 -9.91
CA ASP A 161 -8.87 23.73 -10.49
C ASP A 161 -8.34 23.45 -11.89
N MET A 162 -8.87 24.18 -12.86
CA MET A 162 -8.46 24.05 -14.25
C MET A 162 -6.97 24.39 -14.39
N SER A 163 -6.14 23.37 -14.58
CA SER A 163 -4.80 23.56 -15.16
C SER A 163 -4.97 24.05 -16.60
N PRO A 164 -3.96 24.67 -17.24
CA PRO A 164 -4.08 25.06 -18.66
C PRO A 164 -4.33 23.88 -19.62
N TYR A 165 -4.14 22.64 -19.18
CA TYR A 165 -4.23 21.44 -20.00
C TYR A 165 -5.52 20.64 -19.76
N GLY A 166 -6.07 20.66 -18.55
CA GLY A 166 -7.18 19.81 -18.15
C GLY A 166 -7.42 19.80 -16.64
N TYR A 167 -8.37 18.98 -16.21
CA TYR A 167 -8.69 18.76 -14.80
C TYR A 167 -9.27 17.35 -14.58
N ILE A 168 -9.35 16.92 -13.32
CA ILE A 168 -9.98 15.66 -12.94
C ILE A 168 -11.49 15.91 -12.73
N GLU A 169 -12.36 15.26 -13.51
CA GLU A 169 -13.81 15.54 -13.52
C GLU A 169 -14.58 14.83 -12.38
N LYS A 170 -14.07 13.70 -11.90
CA LYS A 170 -14.73 12.85 -10.90
C LYS A 170 -13.77 12.50 -9.80
N THR A 171 -14.31 12.22 -8.61
CA THR A 171 -13.56 11.61 -7.52
C THR A 171 -12.81 10.39 -8.04
N PRO A 172 -11.47 10.39 -8.00
CA PRO A 172 -10.68 9.22 -8.34
C PRO A 172 -11.03 8.04 -7.44
N SER A 173 -10.97 6.83 -8.00
CA SER A 173 -10.81 5.63 -7.19
C SER A 173 -9.34 5.28 -7.08
N TYR A 174 -8.98 4.49 -6.08
CA TYR A 174 -7.60 4.05 -5.94
C TYR A 174 -7.49 2.66 -5.32
N LYS A 175 -6.33 2.03 -5.50
CA LYS A 175 -5.95 0.79 -4.82
C LYS A 175 -4.46 0.79 -4.50
N ALA A 176 -4.06 0.04 -3.48
CA ALA A 176 -2.65 -0.29 -3.29
C ALA A 176 -2.22 -1.35 -4.31
N LEU A 177 -1.08 -1.12 -4.96
CA LEU A 177 -0.48 -2.00 -5.96
C LEU A 177 0.71 -2.77 -5.39
N SER A 178 0.96 -3.94 -5.95
CA SER A 178 2.19 -4.70 -5.73
C SER A 178 2.49 -4.84 -4.23
N VAL A 179 1.47 -5.19 -3.44
CA VAL A 179 1.59 -5.35 -1.98
C VAL A 179 2.17 -6.73 -1.71
N ALA A 180 3.23 -6.80 -0.91
CA ALA A 180 3.91 -8.05 -0.63
C ALA A 180 2.98 -9.01 0.16
N ASN A 181 2.81 -10.23 -0.32
CA ASN A 181 2.00 -11.22 0.40
C ASN A 181 2.76 -11.84 1.58
N GLU A 182 4.07 -11.60 1.70
CA GLU A 182 4.93 -12.22 2.71
C GLU A 182 5.75 -11.18 3.48
N PHE A 183 5.83 -11.32 4.80
CA PHE A 183 6.64 -10.47 5.68
C PHE A 183 7.15 -11.29 6.88
N TYR A 184 8.22 -10.82 7.53
CA TYR A 184 8.71 -11.49 8.74
C TYR A 184 7.85 -11.13 9.95
N LEU A 185 7.58 -12.11 10.82
CA LEU A 185 6.90 -11.86 12.09
C LEU A 185 7.68 -10.88 12.98
N LEU A 186 9.01 -11.01 12.99
CA LEU A 186 9.91 -10.14 13.74
C LEU A 186 10.76 -9.30 12.80
N PRO A 187 11.19 -8.08 13.20
CA PRO A 187 12.10 -7.28 12.39
C PRO A 187 13.38 -8.06 12.10
N ARG A 188 13.85 -8.01 10.85
CA ARG A 188 15.08 -8.69 10.43
C ARG A 188 16.01 -7.71 9.75
N THR A 189 17.26 -7.69 10.21
CA THR A 189 18.36 -7.00 9.55
C THR A 189 19.33 -8.01 8.94
N GLY A 190 19.82 -7.68 7.75
CA GLY A 190 20.91 -8.37 7.08
C GLY A 190 22.24 -8.15 7.80
N THR A 191 23.27 -8.84 7.32
CA THR A 191 24.63 -8.75 7.86
C THR A 191 25.26 -7.36 7.72
N ASP A 192 24.75 -6.57 6.78
CA ASP A 192 25.09 -5.17 6.53
C ASP A 192 24.32 -4.19 7.44
N GLY A 193 23.48 -4.70 8.35
CA GLY A 193 22.64 -3.89 9.23
C GLY A 193 21.41 -3.32 8.53
N ILE A 194 21.19 -3.68 7.26
CA ILE A 194 20.07 -3.21 6.47
C ILE A 194 18.87 -4.11 6.72
N TRP A 195 17.71 -3.54 7.01
CA TRP A 195 16.48 -4.31 7.16
C TRP A 195 16.12 -5.09 5.87
N THR A 196 15.63 -6.31 6.03
CA THR A 196 15.36 -7.25 4.92
C THR A 196 13.95 -7.80 5.01
N THR A 197 13.34 -8.02 3.85
CA THR A 197 12.04 -8.70 3.70
C THR A 197 12.24 -10.12 3.17
N PRO A 198 11.23 -11.02 3.29
CA PRO A 198 11.31 -12.37 2.72
C PRO A 198 11.54 -12.37 1.20
N LEU A 199 11.10 -11.32 0.51
CA LEU A 199 11.13 -11.21 -0.94
C LEU A 199 12.43 -10.59 -1.48
N TYR A 200 13.30 -10.05 -0.63
CA TYR A 200 14.42 -9.20 -1.04
C TYR A 200 15.34 -9.81 -2.12
N SER A 201 15.66 -11.09 -1.98
CA SER A 201 16.61 -11.80 -2.86
C SER A 201 15.94 -12.85 -3.75
N LEU A 202 14.61 -12.87 -3.83
CA LEU A 202 13.93 -13.87 -4.66
C LEU A 202 14.12 -13.54 -6.14
N PRO A 203 14.58 -14.50 -6.97
CA PRO A 203 14.71 -14.30 -8.41
C PRO A 203 13.37 -14.37 -9.15
N ASP A 204 12.35 -14.97 -8.53
CA ASP A 204 10.99 -15.08 -9.06
C ASP A 204 9.98 -14.57 -8.01
N HIS A 205 9.16 -13.63 -8.44
CA HIS A 205 8.16 -12.95 -7.63
C HIS A 205 6.73 -13.33 -8.00
N THR A 206 6.54 -14.30 -8.89
CA THR A 206 5.22 -14.72 -9.36
C THR A 206 4.31 -15.12 -8.19
N GLY A 207 3.15 -14.46 -8.05
CA GLY A 207 2.19 -14.70 -6.97
C GLY A 207 2.63 -14.20 -5.58
N LYS A 208 3.78 -13.52 -5.48
CA LYS A 208 4.28 -12.95 -4.21
C LYS A 208 3.73 -11.56 -3.91
N TYR A 209 3.10 -10.95 -4.89
CA TYR A 209 2.46 -9.65 -4.79
C TYR A 209 0.97 -9.78 -5.10
N SER A 210 0.16 -8.94 -4.48
CA SER A 210 -1.25 -8.79 -4.82
C SER A 210 -1.64 -7.31 -4.79
N ASP A 211 -2.63 -6.98 -5.60
CA ASP A 211 -3.26 -5.68 -5.56
C ASP A 211 -4.41 -5.70 -4.56
N ALA A 212 -4.60 -4.58 -3.86
CA ALA A 212 -5.81 -4.35 -3.08
C ALA A 212 -7.02 -4.19 -4.04
N PRO A 213 -8.27 -4.48 -3.59
CA PRO A 213 -9.47 -4.13 -4.32
C PRO A 213 -9.56 -2.61 -4.47
N ASP A 214 -10.29 -2.18 -5.48
CA ASP A 214 -10.57 -0.77 -5.68
C ASP A 214 -11.39 -0.20 -4.52
N TYR A 215 -10.86 0.86 -3.92
CA TYR A 215 -11.61 1.70 -3.00
C TYR A 215 -12.43 2.70 -3.82
N ASN A 216 -13.71 2.37 -4.03
CA ASN A 216 -14.69 3.22 -4.69
C ASN A 216 -15.59 3.88 -3.65
N ASP A 217 -15.15 5.00 -3.05
CA ASP A 217 -16.07 5.84 -2.27
C ASP A 217 -16.63 6.95 -3.15
N SER A 218 -17.96 7.06 -3.17
CA SER A 218 -18.69 8.15 -3.83
C SER A 218 -18.47 9.53 -3.17
N GLN A 219 -17.84 9.57 -1.99
CA GLN A 219 -17.57 10.79 -1.24
C GLN A 219 -16.29 11.48 -1.76
N PRO A 220 -16.39 12.64 -2.44
CA PRO A 220 -15.22 13.41 -2.82
C PRO A 220 -14.49 13.93 -1.58
N TYR A 221 -13.16 13.98 -1.63
CA TYR A 221 -12.25 14.58 -0.62
C TYR A 221 -12.10 13.85 0.72
N ARG A 222 -12.55 12.61 0.84
CA ARG A 222 -12.22 11.80 2.02
C ARG A 222 -10.76 11.34 1.96
N THR A 223 -10.05 11.42 3.09
CA THR A 223 -8.76 10.72 3.22
C THR A 223 -9.04 9.23 3.22
N TYR A 224 -8.55 8.55 2.19
CA TYR A 224 -8.67 7.11 2.11
C TYR A 224 -7.53 6.45 2.88
N THR A 225 -7.79 5.31 3.51
CA THR A 225 -6.76 4.54 4.21
C THR A 225 -6.69 3.12 3.64
N SER A 226 -5.48 2.68 3.34
CA SER A 226 -5.16 1.30 3.01
C SER A 226 -3.98 0.85 3.87
N TYR A 227 -3.75 -0.46 3.90
CA TYR A 227 -2.62 -1.04 4.62
C TYR A 227 -1.75 -1.84 3.66
N VAL A 228 -0.46 -1.81 3.92
CA VAL A 228 0.56 -2.51 3.13
C VAL A 228 1.54 -3.20 4.06
N THR A 229 2.04 -4.35 3.65
CA THR A 229 3.12 -5.07 4.34
C THR A 229 4.47 -4.48 4.00
N GLU A 230 5.49 -4.94 4.72
CA GLU A 230 6.84 -4.60 4.38
C GLU A 230 7.23 -5.06 2.98
N ASN A 231 7.83 -4.15 2.21
CA ASN A 231 8.36 -4.48 0.90
C ASN A 231 9.70 -3.79 0.66
N ARG A 232 10.64 -4.58 0.16
CA ARG A 232 11.98 -4.17 -0.23
C ARG A 232 12.51 -5.24 -1.15
N VAL A 233 13.02 -4.85 -2.32
CA VAL A 233 13.59 -5.77 -3.30
C VAL A 233 14.99 -5.31 -3.69
N ALA A 234 15.82 -6.24 -4.17
CA ALA A 234 17.16 -5.92 -4.64
C ALA A 234 17.14 -5.09 -5.94
N VAL A 235 16.15 -5.33 -6.81
CA VAL A 235 15.92 -4.61 -8.06
C VAL A 235 14.45 -4.26 -8.13
N ASN A 236 14.15 -2.96 -8.11
CA ASN A 236 12.79 -2.45 -8.23
C ASN A 236 12.32 -2.53 -9.68
N THR A 237 11.12 -3.08 -9.87
CA THR A 237 10.31 -3.02 -11.08
C THR A 237 8.90 -2.62 -10.67
N PRO A 238 8.05 -2.14 -11.60
CA PRO A 238 6.69 -1.77 -11.25
C PRO A 238 5.86 -2.92 -10.63
N GLU A 239 6.13 -4.16 -11.02
CA GLU A 239 5.43 -5.36 -10.56
C GLU A 239 5.82 -5.80 -9.14
N ASN A 240 6.95 -5.31 -8.61
CA ASN A 240 7.44 -5.69 -7.28
C ASN A 240 7.65 -4.49 -6.34
N THR A 241 7.32 -3.27 -6.79
CA THR A 241 7.42 -2.04 -6.01
C THR A 241 6.05 -1.62 -5.52
N THR A 242 5.85 -1.58 -4.19
CA THR A 242 4.56 -1.22 -3.61
C THR A 242 4.21 0.23 -3.93
N GLY A 243 2.98 0.46 -4.38
CA GLY A 243 2.50 1.77 -4.77
C GLY A 243 1.01 1.95 -4.55
N LEU A 244 0.48 3.05 -5.08
CA LEU A 244 -0.93 3.30 -5.29
C LEU A 244 -1.21 3.40 -6.79
N LEU A 245 -2.34 2.86 -7.23
CA LEU A 245 -2.92 3.16 -8.52
C LEU A 245 -4.13 4.04 -8.31
N VAL A 246 -4.18 5.18 -8.99
CA VAL A 246 -5.29 6.11 -8.91
C VAL A 246 -5.98 6.14 -10.27
N LYS A 247 -7.21 5.66 -10.34
CA LYS A 247 -8.05 5.74 -11.54
C LYS A 247 -8.86 7.03 -11.47
N ALA A 248 -8.75 7.88 -12.49
CA ALA A 248 -9.47 9.15 -12.56
C ALA A 248 -10.08 9.39 -13.94
N ALA A 249 -11.00 10.35 -14.02
CA ALA A 249 -11.50 10.86 -15.30
C ALA A 249 -10.83 12.19 -15.62
N PHE A 250 -9.82 12.20 -16.49
CA PHE A 250 -9.14 13.42 -16.92
C PHE A 250 -9.82 14.06 -18.12
N ARG A 251 -10.22 15.32 -17.98
CA ARG A 251 -10.87 16.09 -19.04
C ARG A 251 -9.92 17.17 -19.58
N PRO A 252 -9.47 17.06 -20.84
CA PRO A 252 -8.69 18.11 -21.49
C PRO A 252 -9.49 19.42 -21.61
N ILE A 253 -8.83 20.57 -21.46
CA ILE A 253 -9.48 21.86 -21.76
C ILE A 253 -9.55 22.13 -23.25
N VAL A 254 -8.53 21.67 -23.99
CA VAL A 254 -8.42 21.87 -25.43
C VAL A 254 -8.24 20.54 -26.12
N LEU A 255 -9.02 20.30 -27.17
CA LEU A 255 -8.89 19.17 -28.07
C LEU A 255 -8.68 19.69 -29.49
N TYR A 256 -7.75 19.10 -30.24
CA TYR A 256 -7.50 19.43 -31.65
C TYR A 256 -8.07 18.34 -32.57
N ASP A 257 -8.27 18.65 -33.85
CA ASP A 257 -8.52 17.60 -34.85
C ASP A 257 -7.27 16.74 -35.05
N GLY A 258 -7.39 15.63 -35.78
CA GLY A 258 -6.26 14.72 -35.99
C GLY A 258 -5.08 15.31 -36.80
N ASN A 259 -5.19 16.54 -37.32
CA ASN A 259 -4.09 17.28 -37.94
C ASN A 259 -3.50 18.36 -37.00
N GLY A 260 -3.89 18.37 -35.72
CA GLY A 260 -3.47 19.37 -34.75
C GLY A 260 -4.05 20.78 -35.01
N GLN A 261 -5.12 20.88 -35.81
CA GLN A 261 -5.80 22.13 -36.13
C GLN A 261 -7.14 22.23 -35.40
N ASN A 262 -7.86 23.34 -35.62
CA ASN A 262 -9.25 23.54 -35.20
C ASN A 262 -9.54 23.21 -33.72
N PRO A 263 -8.98 23.98 -32.78
CA PRO A 263 -9.12 23.69 -31.36
C PRO A 263 -10.58 23.81 -30.91
N TRP A 264 -11.07 22.73 -30.29
CA TRP A 264 -12.27 22.71 -29.47
C TRP A 264 -11.89 23.03 -28.02
N ARG A 265 -12.62 23.95 -27.39
CA ARG A 265 -12.40 24.37 -26.00
C ARG A 265 -13.55 23.94 -25.11
N TRP A 266 -13.22 23.38 -23.96
CA TRP A 266 -14.19 23.02 -22.93
C TRP A 266 -14.78 24.27 -22.27
N ASP A 267 -16.10 24.29 -22.15
CA ASP A 267 -16.83 25.24 -21.32
C ASP A 267 -17.50 24.50 -20.16
N GLU A 268 -17.04 24.80 -18.94
CA GLU A 268 -17.52 24.16 -17.71
C GLU A 268 -19.00 24.46 -17.45
N SER A 269 -19.49 25.64 -17.85
CA SER A 269 -20.86 26.06 -17.56
C SER A 269 -21.91 25.26 -18.32
N SER A 270 -21.63 24.88 -19.56
CA SER A 270 -22.50 24.06 -20.41
C SER A 270 -22.06 22.60 -20.53
N ARG A 271 -20.94 22.24 -19.90
CA ARG A 271 -20.32 20.92 -19.96
C ARG A 271 -20.18 20.40 -21.39
N SER A 272 -19.66 21.24 -22.28
CA SER A 272 -19.52 20.94 -23.72
C SER A 272 -18.27 21.56 -24.31
N TYR A 273 -17.82 21.01 -25.44
CA TYR A 273 -16.76 21.60 -26.23
C TYR A 273 -17.32 22.56 -27.27
N PHE A 274 -16.59 23.65 -27.55
CA PHE A 274 -16.95 24.62 -28.59
C PHE A 274 -15.75 24.91 -29.49
N ASP A 275 -16.00 25.05 -30.79
CA ASP A 275 -14.97 25.56 -31.71
C ASP A 275 -14.83 27.09 -31.59
N LEU A 276 -13.92 27.67 -32.38
CA LEU A 276 -13.66 29.11 -32.39
C LEU A 276 -14.85 29.96 -32.88
N ASP A 277 -15.79 29.36 -33.62
CA ASP A 277 -17.00 30.01 -34.11
C ASP A 277 -18.16 29.91 -33.11
N GLY A 278 -17.94 29.22 -31.98
CA GLY A 278 -18.94 29.03 -30.93
C GLY A 278 -19.95 27.91 -31.23
N ASN A 279 -19.67 27.03 -32.19
CA ASN A 279 -20.51 25.85 -32.42
C ASN A 279 -20.19 24.79 -31.35
N ARG A 280 -21.25 24.20 -30.81
CA ARG A 280 -21.16 23.14 -29.80
C ARG A 280 -20.80 21.80 -30.45
N HIS A 281 -19.85 21.09 -29.85
CA HIS A 281 -19.42 19.76 -30.24
C HIS A 281 -19.52 18.76 -29.09
N SER A 282 -19.73 17.50 -29.45
CA SER A 282 -19.61 16.34 -28.58
C SER A 282 -18.44 15.49 -29.07
N LEU A 283 -17.72 14.84 -28.16
CA LEU A 283 -16.73 13.84 -28.55
C LEU A 283 -17.39 12.73 -29.40
N PRO A 284 -16.68 12.20 -30.41
CA PRO A 284 -17.18 11.07 -31.17
C PRO A 284 -17.30 9.84 -30.28
N ASP A 285 -18.34 9.06 -30.57
CA ASP A 285 -18.56 7.75 -29.96
C ASP A 285 -17.71 6.71 -30.73
N GLU A 286 -16.88 5.97 -30.03
CA GLU A 286 -16.13 4.82 -30.53
C GLU A 286 -16.79 3.53 -30.05
N SER A 287 -16.98 2.53 -30.93
CA SER A 287 -17.47 1.22 -30.51
C SER A 287 -16.34 0.20 -30.46
N VAL A 288 -16.08 -0.34 -29.28
CA VAL A 288 -15.09 -1.40 -29.03
C VAL A 288 -15.81 -2.55 -28.33
N ASP A 289 -15.72 -3.75 -28.91
CA ASP A 289 -16.35 -4.98 -28.39
C ASP A 289 -17.85 -4.84 -28.06
N GLY A 290 -18.57 -4.03 -28.84
CA GLY A 290 -20.01 -3.79 -28.67
C GLY A 290 -20.38 -2.81 -27.54
N GLN A 291 -19.39 -2.21 -26.88
CA GLN A 291 -19.59 -1.07 -25.98
C GLN A 291 -19.27 0.24 -26.70
N THR A 292 -19.92 1.33 -26.29
CA THR A 292 -19.71 2.68 -26.86
C THR A 292 -18.99 3.56 -25.86
N TYR A 293 -17.92 4.22 -26.30
CA TYR A 293 -17.05 5.07 -25.50
C TYR A 293 -16.95 6.46 -26.09
N ARG A 294 -16.83 7.48 -25.23
CA ARG A 294 -16.35 8.79 -25.67
C ARG A 294 -14.84 8.77 -25.65
N THR A 295 -14.20 8.96 -26.80
CA THR A 295 -12.74 8.82 -26.92
C THR A 295 -12.09 10.14 -27.27
N TYR A 296 -10.96 10.43 -26.63
CA TYR A 296 -9.97 11.38 -27.13
C TYR A 296 -8.61 10.69 -27.24
N TRP A 297 -7.69 11.31 -27.94
CA TRP A 297 -6.37 10.75 -28.24
C TRP A 297 -5.26 11.62 -27.67
N ARG A 298 -4.14 11.01 -27.31
CA ARG A 298 -2.88 11.69 -26.98
C ARG A 298 -1.77 11.06 -27.82
N LEU A 299 -0.77 11.83 -28.22
CA LEU A 299 0.41 11.27 -28.88
C LEU A 299 1.45 10.90 -27.83
N TRP A 300 2.04 9.73 -27.99
CA TRP A 300 3.11 9.20 -27.14
C TRP A 300 4.34 8.95 -27.98
N ARG A 301 5.49 9.39 -27.48
CA ARG A 301 6.76 9.26 -28.16
C ARG A 301 7.40 7.92 -27.80
N LYS A 302 7.61 7.07 -28.80
CA LYS A 302 8.04 5.68 -28.63
C LYS A 302 9.44 5.54 -28.04
N ASP A 303 10.33 6.51 -28.25
CA ASP A 303 11.74 6.45 -27.84
C ASP A 303 12.04 7.17 -26.51
N ALA A 304 11.09 7.92 -25.97
CA ALA A 304 11.36 8.86 -24.87
C ALA A 304 10.41 8.73 -23.68
N SER A 305 9.41 7.84 -23.73
CA SER A 305 8.36 7.78 -22.69
C SER A 305 7.67 9.14 -22.45
N GLU A 306 7.71 10.00 -23.46
CA GLU A 306 7.20 11.38 -23.43
C GLU A 306 5.85 11.43 -24.11
N ALA A 307 4.85 11.98 -23.43
CA ALA A 307 3.55 12.20 -24.01
C ALA A 307 3.41 13.65 -24.47
N SER A 308 2.72 13.87 -25.59
CA SER A 308 2.46 15.22 -26.10
C SER A 308 1.62 16.00 -25.11
N VAL A 309 1.83 17.31 -25.06
CA VAL A 309 0.99 18.22 -24.24
C VAL A 309 -0.42 18.40 -24.85
N ASN A 310 -0.57 18.12 -26.15
CA ASN A 310 -1.83 18.25 -26.87
C ASN A 310 -2.67 16.97 -26.80
N TYR A 311 -3.98 17.17 -26.90
CA TYR A 311 -5.02 16.13 -26.95
C TYR A 311 -5.88 16.31 -28.20
N TYR A 312 -6.45 15.23 -28.71
CA TYR A 312 -7.11 15.22 -30.02
C TYR A 312 -8.49 14.56 -29.95
N TYR A 313 -9.49 15.14 -30.62
CA TYR A 313 -10.84 14.57 -30.72
C TYR A 313 -11.01 13.61 -31.91
N GLU A 314 -10.02 13.52 -32.79
CA GLU A 314 -9.90 12.48 -33.83
C GLU A 314 -8.54 11.79 -33.68
N ASP A 315 -8.44 10.53 -34.11
CA ASP A 315 -7.17 9.79 -34.12
C ASP A 315 -6.16 10.44 -35.09
N PRO A 316 -5.04 10.99 -34.60
CA PRO A 316 -4.03 11.58 -35.48
C PRO A 316 -3.39 10.57 -36.43
N ALA A 317 -3.31 9.28 -36.06
CA ALA A 317 -2.72 8.26 -36.93
C ALA A 317 -3.56 7.95 -38.17
N LEU A 318 -4.85 8.26 -38.14
CA LEU A 318 -5.76 8.10 -39.30
C LEU A 318 -5.73 9.30 -40.24
N LYS A 319 -5.13 10.41 -39.81
CA LYS A 319 -4.96 11.59 -40.65
C LYS A 319 -3.56 11.54 -41.25
N ALA A 320 -3.46 11.81 -42.55
CA ALA A 320 -2.18 11.92 -43.25
C ALA A 320 -1.48 13.24 -42.88
N ASP A 321 -1.25 13.46 -41.59
CA ASP A 321 -0.56 14.63 -41.08
C ASP A 321 0.93 14.49 -41.44
N PRO A 322 1.51 15.41 -42.25
CA PRO A 322 2.93 15.39 -42.57
C PRO A 322 3.85 15.59 -41.36
N PHE A 323 3.32 16.00 -40.21
CA PHE A 323 4.05 16.18 -38.95
C PHE A 323 3.90 14.99 -37.98
N PHE A 324 3.01 14.04 -38.26
CA PHE A 324 2.88 12.81 -37.49
C PHE A 324 3.81 11.75 -38.05
N ASP A 325 4.99 11.62 -37.43
CA ASP A 325 5.92 10.54 -37.74
C ASP A 325 5.53 9.28 -36.95
N THR A 326 4.93 8.30 -37.64
CA THR A 326 4.51 7.01 -37.06
C THR A 326 5.68 6.16 -36.58
N GLU A 327 6.91 6.45 -37.00
CA GLU A 327 8.11 5.79 -36.46
C GLU A 327 8.47 6.33 -35.07
N LEU A 328 8.17 7.61 -34.80
CA LEU A 328 8.49 8.28 -33.53
C LEU A 328 7.30 8.34 -32.56
N TRP A 329 6.09 8.45 -33.07
CA TRP A 329 4.88 8.68 -32.29
C TRP A 329 3.85 7.58 -32.44
N GLU A 330 3.06 7.42 -31.39
CA GLU A 330 1.92 6.53 -31.31
C GLU A 330 0.70 7.32 -30.84
N SER A 331 -0.44 7.14 -31.48
CA SER A 331 -1.71 7.69 -31.00
C SER A 331 -2.33 6.71 -30.01
N VAL A 332 -2.68 7.22 -28.82
CA VAL A 332 -3.19 6.41 -27.71
C VAL A 332 -4.58 6.91 -27.33
N PRO A 333 -5.62 6.03 -27.36
CA PRO A 333 -6.97 6.41 -27.02
C PRO A 333 -7.23 6.42 -25.52
N TYR A 334 -7.94 7.44 -25.04
CA TYR A 334 -8.49 7.55 -23.69
C TYR A 334 -10.00 7.44 -23.76
N ARG A 335 -10.52 6.30 -23.28
CA ARG A 335 -11.94 5.97 -23.36
C ARG A 335 -12.68 6.45 -22.12
N ASN A 336 -13.82 7.10 -22.31
CA ASN A 336 -14.63 7.69 -21.25
C ASN A 336 -13.86 8.63 -20.31
N PHE A 337 -12.82 9.28 -20.85
CA PHE A 337 -11.89 10.12 -20.08
C PHE A 337 -11.09 9.37 -19.00
N GLU A 338 -11.17 8.04 -18.93
CA GLU A 338 -10.50 7.26 -17.90
C GLU A 338 -8.99 7.25 -18.12
N CYS A 339 -8.25 7.47 -17.04
CA CYS A 339 -6.80 7.38 -16.98
C CYS A 339 -6.35 6.87 -15.61
N TRP A 340 -5.11 6.36 -15.54
CA TRP A 340 -4.53 5.79 -14.34
C TRP A 340 -3.22 6.49 -13.97
N TYR A 341 -2.97 6.73 -12.68
CA TYR A 341 -1.71 7.27 -12.19
C TYR A 341 -1.10 6.29 -11.20
N ARG A 342 0.12 5.83 -11.50
CA ARG A 342 0.89 4.96 -10.60
C ARG A 342 1.78 5.83 -9.72
N ILE A 343 1.74 5.57 -8.42
CA ILE A 343 2.42 6.36 -7.39
C ILE A 343 3.18 5.37 -6.49
N PHE A 344 4.49 5.23 -6.66
CA PHE A 344 5.28 4.36 -5.79
C PHE A 344 5.42 4.95 -4.40
N LEU A 345 5.35 4.11 -3.37
CA LEU A 345 5.58 4.56 -2.00
C LEU A 345 7.08 4.76 -1.77
N GLU A 346 7.45 5.97 -1.37
CA GLU A 346 8.84 6.34 -1.13
C GLU A 346 9.08 6.75 0.33
N ASP A 347 9.92 5.98 1.03
CA ASP A 347 10.59 6.39 2.26
C ASP A 347 12.02 6.87 1.94
N GLN A 348 12.18 8.17 1.78
CA GLN A 348 13.46 8.82 1.48
C GLN A 348 14.53 8.64 2.58
N SER A 349 14.16 8.14 3.77
CA SER A 349 15.13 7.76 4.81
C SER A 349 15.80 6.41 4.54
N GLN A 350 15.31 5.65 3.55
CA GLN A 350 15.76 4.31 3.21
C GLN A 350 16.55 4.29 1.89
N THR A 351 17.33 3.23 1.70
CA THR A 351 17.98 2.95 0.42
C THR A 351 17.68 1.49 0.03
N PRO A 352 16.96 1.23 -1.09
CA PRO A 352 16.35 2.22 -1.99
C PRO A 352 15.18 2.96 -1.32
N ALA A 353 14.89 4.17 -1.78
CA ALA A 353 13.80 5.00 -1.22
C ALA A 353 12.43 4.36 -1.44
N THR A 354 12.23 3.58 -2.49
CA THR A 354 10.97 2.89 -2.83
C THR A 354 10.68 1.65 -1.98
N SER A 355 11.07 1.69 -0.70
CA SER A 355 10.86 0.59 0.25
C SER A 355 9.83 0.97 1.30
N VAL A 356 9.06 -0.02 1.75
CA VAL A 356 7.95 0.14 2.68
C VAL A 356 8.31 -0.57 3.98
N GLN A 357 8.74 0.17 5.00
CA GLN A 357 9.02 -0.39 6.32
C GLN A 357 7.74 -0.56 7.14
N ARG A 358 7.68 -1.53 8.06
CA ARG A 358 6.55 -1.74 8.99
C ARG A 358 6.39 -0.56 9.93
N ASN A 359 5.20 -0.42 10.52
CA ASN A 359 4.89 0.61 11.51
C ASN A 359 5.14 2.05 11.02
N ARG A 360 5.03 2.26 9.70
CA ARG A 360 5.11 3.59 9.07
C ARG A 360 3.74 4.06 8.62
N TRP A 361 3.60 5.37 8.52
CA TRP A 361 2.47 6.02 7.89
C TRP A 361 2.95 6.86 6.71
N PHE A 362 2.51 6.44 5.52
CA PHE A 362 2.67 7.16 4.26
C PHE A 362 1.44 8.05 4.04
N ASP A 363 1.61 9.36 4.20
CA ASP A 363 0.60 10.37 3.88
C ASP A 363 0.88 10.91 2.47
N VAL A 364 0.09 10.44 1.53
CA VAL A 364 0.18 10.75 0.09
C VAL A 364 -0.93 11.74 -0.23
N LYS A 365 -0.57 12.91 -0.73
CA LYS A 365 -1.55 13.91 -1.18
C LYS A 365 -1.31 14.29 -2.63
N ILE A 366 -2.34 14.10 -3.47
CA ILE A 366 -2.32 14.62 -4.85
C ILE A 366 -2.65 16.11 -4.78
N THR A 367 -1.74 16.96 -5.22
CA THR A 367 -1.84 18.42 -5.10
C THR A 367 -2.23 19.11 -6.41
N SER A 368 -1.96 18.50 -7.55
CA SER A 368 -2.32 19.03 -8.87
C SER A 368 -2.42 17.92 -9.91
N CYS A 369 -2.99 18.24 -11.07
CA CYS A 369 -3.02 17.40 -12.26
C CYS A 369 -2.68 18.27 -13.48
N SER A 370 -1.58 17.97 -14.17
CA SER A 370 -1.11 18.68 -15.36
C SER A 370 -1.47 17.98 -16.66
N GLY A 371 -1.95 16.75 -16.61
CA GLY A 371 -2.24 15.95 -17.80
C GLY A 371 -2.83 14.59 -17.46
N ALA A 372 -3.29 13.89 -18.50
CA ALA A 372 -3.79 12.53 -18.36
C ALA A 372 -2.66 11.56 -17.99
N GLY A 373 -2.96 10.60 -17.11
CA GLY A 373 -2.06 9.48 -16.80
C GLY A 373 -2.05 8.42 -17.91
N TYR A 374 -1.84 7.17 -17.52
CA TYR A 374 -1.90 6.00 -18.40
C TYR A 374 -3.31 5.80 -18.97
N PRO A 375 -3.45 5.27 -20.19
CA PRO A 375 -4.74 4.92 -20.82
C PRO A 375 -5.32 3.59 -20.33
N THR A 376 -4.53 2.80 -19.59
CA THR A 376 -4.82 1.45 -19.12
C THR A 376 -4.30 1.26 -17.70
N GLU A 377 -4.81 0.26 -17.01
CA GLU A 377 -4.50 -0.02 -15.61
C GLU A 377 -3.10 -0.59 -15.39
N ASP A 378 -2.66 -1.49 -16.28
CA ASP A 378 -1.34 -2.09 -16.26
C ASP A 378 -0.24 -1.10 -16.66
N GLY A 379 -0.63 0.05 -17.23
CA GLY A 379 0.28 1.02 -17.82
C GLY A 379 0.79 0.58 -19.19
N ALA A 380 0.34 -0.57 -19.70
CA ALA A 380 0.72 -1.06 -21.00
C ALA A 380 -0.02 -0.27 -22.07
N ILE A 381 0.74 0.37 -22.94
CA ILE A 381 0.26 0.77 -24.25
C ILE A 381 0.40 -0.51 -25.10
N ASP A 382 -0.64 -0.94 -25.83
CA ASP A 382 -0.74 -2.22 -26.58
C ASP A 382 0.34 -2.43 -27.69
N SER A 383 1.43 -1.67 -27.66
CA SER A 383 2.51 -1.62 -28.62
C SER A 383 3.84 -2.00 -27.95
N PRO A 384 4.53 -3.05 -28.43
CA PRO A 384 5.70 -3.67 -27.77
C PRO A 384 6.98 -2.81 -27.76
N SER A 385 6.89 -1.50 -27.99
CA SER A 385 8.03 -0.61 -28.17
C SER A 385 8.03 0.65 -27.31
N VAL A 386 7.04 0.85 -26.42
CA VAL A 386 7.00 2.05 -25.58
C VAL A 386 7.66 1.75 -24.21
N PRO A 387 8.75 2.45 -23.84
CA PRO A 387 9.34 2.30 -22.51
C PRO A 387 8.38 2.78 -21.43
N ASP A 388 8.39 2.09 -20.30
CA ASP A 388 7.53 2.36 -19.14
C ASP A 388 7.77 3.81 -18.64
N PRO A 389 6.76 4.71 -18.72
CA PRO A 389 6.91 6.14 -18.52
C PRO A 389 6.88 6.56 -17.04
N ASP A 390 7.59 5.85 -16.18
CA ASP A 390 7.79 6.20 -14.76
C ASP A 390 8.32 7.66 -14.56
N SER A 391 8.81 8.32 -15.61
CA SER A 391 9.27 9.71 -15.58
C SER A 391 8.20 10.79 -15.83
N ASN A 392 6.97 10.45 -16.28
CA ASN A 392 5.93 11.43 -16.62
C ASN A 392 4.66 11.27 -15.78
N ILE A 393 4.82 11.38 -14.46
CA ILE A 393 3.69 11.52 -13.56
C ILE A 393 3.12 12.94 -13.73
N GLU A 394 2.05 13.06 -14.52
CA GLU A 394 1.29 14.30 -14.79
C GLU A 394 0.39 14.72 -13.60
N ILE A 395 0.76 14.31 -12.39
CA ILE A 395 0.12 14.72 -11.14
C ILE A 395 1.18 15.23 -10.16
N GLY A 396 0.88 16.35 -9.50
CA GLY A 396 1.65 16.81 -8.37
C GLY A 396 1.33 15.96 -7.16
N ILE A 397 2.35 15.47 -6.46
CA ILE A 397 2.19 14.66 -5.26
C ILE A 397 3.08 15.23 -4.16
N THR A 398 2.56 15.30 -2.94
CA THR A 398 3.38 15.47 -1.74
C THR A 398 3.35 14.18 -0.94
N PHE A 399 4.54 13.74 -0.53
CA PHE A 399 4.74 12.58 0.33
C PHE A 399 5.23 13.03 1.70
N LYS A 400 4.61 12.48 2.75
CA LYS A 400 5.14 12.56 4.11
C LYS A 400 5.15 11.16 4.71
N VAL A 401 6.32 10.73 5.15
CA VAL A 401 6.49 9.47 5.89
C VAL A 401 6.78 9.81 7.35
N ARG A 402 6.09 9.13 8.26
CA ARG A 402 6.30 9.24 9.70
C ARG A 402 6.13 7.89 10.37
N ASP A 403 6.62 7.80 11.60
CA ASP A 403 6.30 6.66 12.46
C ASP A 403 4.81 6.65 12.76
N TRP A 404 4.22 5.46 12.79
CA TRP A 404 2.82 5.30 13.13
C TRP A 404 2.65 5.33 14.64
N GLU A 405 2.74 6.53 15.21
CA GLU A 405 2.50 6.79 16.63
C GLU A 405 1.00 7.08 16.90
N ASP A 406 0.56 6.74 18.10
CA ASP A 406 -0.86 6.71 18.49
C ASP A 406 -1.54 8.07 18.70
N ASN A 407 -0.74 9.13 18.75
CA ASN A 407 -1.20 10.49 19.03
C ASN A 407 -1.59 11.29 17.77
N ASP A 408 -1.41 10.70 16.59
CA ASP A 408 -1.51 11.43 15.33
C ASP A 408 -2.88 11.27 14.67
N ILE A 409 -3.93 11.76 15.34
CA ILE A 409 -5.16 12.10 14.62
C ILE A 409 -4.82 13.32 13.76
N PRO A 410 -4.98 13.28 12.43
CA PRO A 410 -4.95 14.49 11.64
C PRO A 410 -6.13 15.34 12.10
N VAL A 411 -5.84 16.39 12.85
CA VAL A 411 -6.80 17.47 13.06
C VAL A 411 -6.90 18.18 11.72
N GLU A 412 -7.96 17.87 10.97
CA GLU A 412 -8.35 18.71 9.84
C GLU A 412 -8.76 20.08 10.40
N LEU A 413 -8.11 21.13 9.89
CA LEU A 413 -8.51 22.52 10.07
C LEU A 413 -9.48 22.91 8.96
#